data_AF-A0A1C6HHH6-F1
#
_entry.id   AF-A0A1C6HHH6-F1
#
_cell.length_a   1.000
_cell.length_b   1.000
_cell.length_c   1.000
_cell.angle_alpha   90.00
_cell.angle_beta   90.00
_cell.angle_gamma   90.00
#
_symmetry.space_group_name_H-M   'P 1'
#
loop_
_entity.id
_entity.type
_entity.pdbx_description
1 polymer ?
#
loop_
_entity_poly.entity_id
_entity_poly.type
_entity_poly.pdbx_seq_one_letter_code
_entity_poly.pdbx_strand_id
1 'polypeptide(L)'
;MTNTSVLQGLANNCRLQYVNEPEPAAFGVFDNFGIVVKYLASERQYIILVSAAATSDEAVNGMISSLSQFAGERKKTINYTSYLDKVVTISVRDVGKNTISALQEAVGAATYFCNQFGFVPVCKYCGNQMDLGFFAIGGTVDTMCTQCFNKKQAETSNMAMTEANKQFNLPMGILGAVLGALIGGIVWIITYQLGFLLFITGAIIVFCSCMLLKKMGGKLTVGGLITSLVISLVMVFAAEYLAVGISLFTQGGSELMLSFGDSFKLLNMLLFDNSLNDVGYGMSSAIKELKSGMAEDMIYGLISYVVAAVLFIVDYAKEKKVKYQAIRLG
;
A
#
# COMPACT_ATOMS: atom_id res chain seq x y z
N MET A 1 3.22 1.08 -21.72
CA MET A 1 3.47 2.50 -21.40
C MET A 1 3.62 2.62 -19.90
N THR A 2 4.51 3.49 -19.42
CA THR A 2 4.60 3.78 -17.97
C THR A 2 3.49 4.78 -17.59
N ASN A 3 3.05 4.79 -16.33
CA ASN A 3 2.02 5.74 -15.88
C ASN A 3 2.44 7.20 -16.11
N THR A 4 3.73 7.50 -15.93
CA THR A 4 4.38 8.77 -16.28
C THR A 4 4.12 9.13 -17.75
N SER A 5 4.40 8.22 -18.69
CA SER A 5 4.20 8.48 -20.12
C SER A 5 2.74 8.70 -20.50
N VAL A 6 1.81 8.01 -19.82
CA VAL A 6 0.36 8.20 -20.06
C VAL A 6 -0.11 9.57 -19.57
N LEU A 7 0.28 9.97 -18.36
CA LEU A 7 -0.08 11.28 -17.80
C LEU A 7 0.55 12.43 -18.59
N GLN A 8 1.81 12.31 -19.01
CA GLN A 8 2.45 13.30 -19.89
C GLN A 8 1.76 13.37 -21.26
N GLY A 9 1.43 12.22 -21.85
CA GLY A 9 0.70 12.16 -23.11
C GLY A 9 -0.68 12.81 -23.02
N LEU A 10 -1.43 12.52 -21.95
CA LEU A 10 -2.69 13.19 -21.67
C LEU A 10 -2.50 14.71 -21.50
N ALA A 11 -1.50 15.12 -20.74
CA ALA A 11 -1.24 16.54 -20.49
C ALA A 11 -0.99 17.30 -21.81
N ASN A 12 -0.15 16.74 -22.68
CA ASN A 12 0.08 17.31 -24.01
C ASN A 12 -1.21 17.37 -24.85
N ASN A 13 -1.98 16.28 -24.86
CA ASN A 13 -3.17 16.16 -25.68
C ASN A 13 -4.33 17.08 -25.23
N CYS A 14 -4.46 17.31 -23.93
CA CYS A 14 -5.52 18.12 -23.33
C CYS A 14 -5.03 19.52 -22.91
N ARG A 15 -3.79 19.92 -23.27
CA ARG A 15 -3.15 21.17 -22.84
C ARG A 15 -3.14 21.36 -21.31
N LEU A 16 -3.03 20.26 -20.58
CA LEU A 16 -2.81 20.26 -19.13
C LEU A 16 -1.31 20.35 -18.85
N GLN A 17 -0.98 20.63 -17.60
CA GLN A 17 0.36 20.52 -17.06
C GLN A 17 0.59 19.13 -16.47
N TYR A 18 1.86 18.75 -16.34
CA TYR A 18 2.27 17.50 -15.70
C TYR A 18 3.22 17.80 -14.54
N VAL A 19 2.99 17.14 -13.42
CA VAL A 19 3.89 17.14 -12.27
C VAL A 19 4.27 15.71 -11.91
N ASN A 20 5.54 15.48 -11.59
CA ASN A 20 6.02 14.17 -11.15
C ASN A 20 6.06 14.03 -9.62
N GLU A 21 6.32 15.12 -8.90
CA GLU A 21 6.40 15.15 -7.44
C GLU A 21 5.41 16.18 -6.86
N PRO A 22 4.72 15.87 -5.75
CA PRO A 22 4.99 14.76 -4.84
C PRO A 22 4.41 13.41 -5.28
N GLU A 23 3.38 13.39 -6.13
CA GLU A 23 2.94 12.22 -6.89
C GLU A 23 2.67 12.59 -8.36
N PRO A 24 2.84 11.66 -9.31
CA PRO A 24 2.54 11.92 -10.71
C PRO A 24 1.07 12.29 -10.94
N ALA A 25 0.84 13.47 -11.51
CA ALA A 25 -0.48 13.93 -11.91
C ALA A 25 -0.42 14.79 -13.17
N ALA A 26 -1.47 14.70 -14.00
CA ALA A 26 -1.77 15.69 -15.02
C ALA A 26 -2.86 16.62 -14.50
N PHE A 27 -2.69 17.92 -14.60
CA PHE A 27 -3.62 18.90 -14.01
C PHE A 27 -3.67 20.18 -14.83
N GLY A 28 -4.81 20.87 -14.82
CA GLY A 28 -4.96 22.11 -15.57
C GLY A 28 -6.41 22.43 -15.83
N VAL A 29 -6.65 23.51 -16.57
CA VAL A 29 -8.01 23.93 -16.93
C VAL A 29 -8.38 23.35 -18.29
N PHE A 30 -9.52 22.66 -18.35
CA PHE A 30 -10.13 22.16 -19.59
C PHE A 30 -11.60 22.58 -19.58
N ASP A 31 -12.08 23.23 -20.67
CA ASP A 31 -13.44 23.76 -20.78
C ASP A 31 -13.93 24.53 -19.54
N ASN A 32 -13.09 25.41 -18.99
CA ASN A 32 -13.35 26.23 -17.79
C ASN A 32 -13.39 25.47 -16.45
N PHE A 33 -13.13 24.16 -16.43
CA PHE A 33 -13.06 23.38 -15.20
C PHE A 33 -11.62 22.98 -14.86
N GLY A 34 -11.29 23.04 -13.56
CA GLY A 34 -10.04 22.49 -13.07
C GLY A 34 -10.07 20.97 -13.04
N ILE A 35 -9.21 20.35 -13.86
CA ILE A 35 -9.05 18.91 -14.00
C ILE A 35 -7.80 18.46 -13.26
N VAL A 36 -7.91 17.36 -12.52
CA VAL A 36 -6.77 16.61 -11.99
C VAL A 36 -6.91 15.14 -12.39
N VAL A 37 -5.87 14.57 -12.97
CA VAL A 37 -5.79 13.15 -13.35
C VAL A 37 -4.60 12.51 -12.65
N LYS A 38 -4.86 11.46 -11.88
CA LYS A 38 -3.85 10.71 -11.11
C LYS A 38 -3.96 9.22 -11.37
N TYR A 39 -2.89 8.46 -11.10
CA TYR A 39 -2.89 7.01 -11.23
C TYR A 39 -2.89 6.32 -9.85
N LEU A 40 -3.87 5.48 -9.59
CA LEU A 40 -3.96 4.64 -8.40
C LEU A 40 -3.32 3.28 -8.68
N ALA A 41 -2.09 3.10 -8.23
CA ALA A 41 -1.30 1.90 -8.51
C ALA A 41 -1.89 0.61 -7.91
N SER A 42 -2.51 0.70 -6.73
CA SER A 42 -3.20 -0.43 -6.06
C SER A 42 -4.34 -1.00 -6.91
N GLU A 43 -5.03 -0.13 -7.65
CA GLU A 43 -6.24 -0.47 -8.41
C GLU A 43 -6.00 -0.49 -9.92
N ARG A 44 -4.77 -0.18 -10.37
CA ARG A 44 -4.36 -0.09 -11.79
C ARG A 44 -5.33 0.73 -12.64
N GLN A 45 -5.72 1.89 -12.12
CA GLN A 45 -6.68 2.78 -12.76
C GLN A 45 -6.25 4.24 -12.62
N TYR A 46 -6.71 5.05 -13.55
CA TYR A 46 -6.58 6.49 -13.53
C TYR A 46 -7.86 7.11 -12.99
N ILE A 47 -7.73 8.12 -12.14
CA ILE A 47 -8.87 8.85 -11.59
C ILE A 47 -8.82 10.28 -12.11
N ILE A 48 -9.88 10.68 -12.79
CA ILE A 48 -10.15 12.06 -13.19
C ILE A 48 -11.01 12.70 -12.11
N LEU A 49 -10.59 13.86 -11.63
CA LEU A 49 -11.29 14.68 -10.65
C LEU A 49 -11.58 16.05 -11.27
N VAL A 50 -12.84 16.47 -11.20
CA VAL A 50 -13.29 17.79 -11.63
C VAL A 50 -14.02 18.46 -10.47
N SER A 51 -13.48 19.56 -9.96
CA SER A 51 -14.11 20.31 -8.87
C SER A 51 -15.15 21.28 -9.43
N ALA A 52 -16.42 20.92 -9.26
CA ALA A 52 -17.56 21.62 -9.83
C ALA A 52 -18.80 21.44 -8.96
N ALA A 53 -19.67 22.44 -8.90
CA ALA A 53 -20.91 22.38 -8.14
C ALA A 53 -22.08 22.94 -8.94
N ALA A 54 -23.29 22.42 -8.68
CA ALA A 54 -24.54 22.98 -9.15
C ALA A 54 -25.39 23.48 -7.97
N THR A 55 -26.37 24.31 -8.27
CA THR A 55 -27.25 24.93 -7.26
C THR A 55 -28.54 24.16 -7.00
N SER A 56 -28.86 23.14 -7.80
CA SER A 56 -30.10 22.37 -7.68
C SER A 56 -29.86 20.86 -7.69
N ASP A 57 -30.72 20.12 -6.98
CA ASP A 57 -30.68 18.66 -6.91
C ASP A 57 -31.02 18.02 -8.27
N GLU A 58 -31.86 18.66 -9.08
CA GLU A 58 -32.19 18.20 -10.43
C GLU A 58 -30.95 18.19 -11.34
N ALA A 59 -30.10 19.21 -11.25
CA ALA A 59 -28.85 19.28 -12.00
C ALA A 59 -27.88 18.18 -11.55
N VAL A 60 -27.79 17.94 -10.24
CA VAL A 60 -26.96 16.87 -9.67
C VAL A 60 -27.45 15.49 -10.10
N ASN A 61 -28.75 15.23 -10.05
CA ASN A 61 -29.35 13.97 -10.48
C ASN A 61 -29.16 13.74 -11.99
N GLY A 62 -29.31 14.80 -12.80
CA GLY A 62 -29.00 14.80 -14.22
C GLY A 62 -27.55 14.38 -14.49
N MET A 63 -26.58 15.05 -13.85
CA MET A 63 -25.16 14.71 -13.93
C MET A 63 -24.87 13.25 -13.58
N ILE A 64 -25.37 12.77 -12.43
CA ILE A 64 -25.16 11.39 -11.98
C ILE A 64 -25.73 10.39 -12.99
N SER A 65 -26.93 10.65 -13.52
CA SER A 65 -27.57 9.77 -14.51
C SER A 65 -26.77 9.69 -15.82
N SER A 66 -26.30 10.83 -16.35
CA SER A 66 -25.52 10.86 -17.59
C SER A 66 -24.14 10.26 -17.45
N LEU A 67 -23.47 10.49 -16.31
CA LEU A 67 -22.20 9.82 -15.99
C LEU A 67 -22.35 8.31 -15.86
N SER A 68 -23.46 7.85 -15.26
CA SER A 68 -23.76 6.42 -15.12
C SER A 68 -24.02 5.78 -16.48
N GLN A 69 -24.75 6.46 -17.36
CA GLN A 69 -24.96 6.02 -18.74
C GLN A 69 -23.65 5.97 -19.52
N PHE A 70 -22.84 7.04 -19.47
CA PHE A 70 -21.52 7.09 -20.11
C PHE A 70 -20.62 5.92 -19.68
N ALA A 71 -20.58 5.61 -18.39
CA ALA A 71 -19.87 4.46 -17.85
C ALA A 71 -20.46 3.13 -18.34
N GLY A 72 -21.79 3.02 -18.40
CA GLY A 72 -22.52 1.84 -18.87
C GLY A 72 -22.25 1.51 -20.34
N GLU A 73 -22.07 2.51 -21.19
CA GLU A 73 -21.69 2.36 -22.60
C GLU A 73 -20.21 1.99 -22.76
N ARG A 74 -19.36 2.32 -21.77
CA ARG A 74 -17.89 2.19 -21.83
C ARG A 74 -17.32 1.27 -20.77
N LYS A 75 -18.04 0.21 -20.36
CA LYS A 75 -17.63 -0.73 -19.29
C LYS A 75 -16.23 -1.33 -19.44
N LYS A 76 -15.68 -1.37 -20.66
CA LYS A 76 -14.31 -1.86 -20.95
C LYS A 76 -13.22 -0.87 -20.52
N THR A 77 -13.51 0.43 -20.52
CA THR A 77 -12.53 1.50 -20.23
C THR A 77 -12.88 2.26 -18.97
N ILE A 78 -14.17 2.44 -18.65
CA ILE A 78 -14.64 3.12 -17.43
C ILE A 78 -14.96 2.08 -16.36
N ASN A 79 -14.43 2.27 -15.15
CA ASN A 79 -14.72 1.40 -14.02
C ASN A 79 -15.96 1.87 -13.27
N TYR A 80 -15.96 3.13 -12.84
CA TYR A 80 -17.08 3.78 -12.19
C TYR A 80 -17.04 5.29 -12.41
N THR A 81 -18.17 5.93 -12.14
CA THR A 81 -18.32 7.38 -12.10
C THR A 81 -19.05 7.77 -10.83
N SER A 82 -18.80 8.97 -10.32
CA SER A 82 -19.56 9.50 -9.20
C SER A 82 -19.53 11.02 -9.18
N TYR A 83 -20.49 11.60 -8.47
CA TYR A 83 -20.41 12.96 -7.99
C TYR A 83 -20.58 12.93 -6.47
N LEU A 84 -19.58 13.42 -5.75
CA LEU A 84 -19.60 13.49 -4.29
C LEU A 84 -18.96 14.79 -3.84
N ASP A 85 -19.68 15.56 -3.02
CA ASP A 85 -19.21 16.79 -2.38
C ASP A 85 -18.40 17.69 -3.34
N LYS A 86 -19.06 18.17 -4.41
CA LYS A 86 -18.49 19.11 -5.40
C LYS A 86 -17.37 18.55 -6.28
N VAL A 87 -17.20 17.23 -6.32
CA VAL A 87 -16.21 16.57 -7.17
C VAL A 87 -16.88 15.55 -8.06
N VAL A 88 -16.80 15.78 -9.37
CA VAL A 88 -17.08 14.75 -10.37
C VAL A 88 -15.86 13.85 -10.49
N THR A 89 -16.08 12.55 -10.38
CA THR A 89 -15.04 11.53 -10.44
C THR A 89 -15.33 10.58 -11.60
N ILE A 90 -14.33 10.33 -12.45
CA ILE A 90 -14.38 9.28 -13.46
C ILE A 90 -13.17 8.37 -13.27
N SER A 91 -13.42 7.09 -13.03
CA SER A 91 -12.38 6.07 -12.95
C SER A 91 -12.19 5.38 -14.31
N VAL A 92 -10.97 5.44 -14.84
CA VAL A 92 -10.58 4.90 -16.14
C VAL A 92 -9.57 3.78 -15.95
N ARG A 93 -9.87 2.59 -16.47
CA ARG A 93 -8.99 1.41 -16.42
C ARG A 93 -7.73 1.67 -17.26
N ASP A 94 -6.60 1.13 -16.83
CA ASP A 94 -5.44 1.04 -17.71
C ASP A 94 -5.65 -0.05 -18.76
N VAL A 95 -5.92 0.36 -19.99
CA VAL A 95 -6.17 -0.50 -21.16
C VAL A 95 -4.99 -0.50 -22.13
N GLY A 96 -3.78 -0.19 -21.64
CA GLY A 96 -2.55 -0.19 -22.41
C GLY A 96 -2.49 0.92 -23.46
N LYS A 97 -2.50 0.56 -24.75
CA LYS A 97 -2.29 1.53 -25.84
C LYS A 97 -3.40 2.57 -25.98
N ASN A 98 -4.62 2.23 -25.56
CA ASN A 98 -5.80 3.09 -25.70
C ASN A 98 -6.06 3.95 -24.47
N THR A 99 -5.24 3.85 -23.41
CA THR A 99 -5.48 4.52 -22.13
C THR A 99 -5.52 6.04 -22.28
N ILE A 100 -4.62 6.62 -23.08
CA ILE A 100 -4.61 8.08 -23.32
C ILE A 100 -5.90 8.52 -24.01
N SER A 101 -6.35 7.81 -25.06
CA SER A 101 -7.58 8.15 -25.77
C SER A 101 -8.82 8.01 -24.88
N ALA A 102 -8.88 6.95 -24.05
CA ALA A 102 -9.96 6.77 -23.08
C ALA A 102 -9.98 7.89 -22.02
N LEU A 103 -8.81 8.35 -21.57
CA LEU A 103 -8.69 9.47 -20.65
C LEU A 103 -9.15 10.78 -21.29
N GLN A 104 -8.76 11.05 -22.54
CA GLN A 104 -9.20 12.25 -23.26
C GLN A 104 -10.73 12.28 -23.43
N GLU A 105 -11.32 11.14 -23.81
CA GLU A 105 -12.77 11.02 -23.94
C GLU A 105 -13.47 11.26 -22.59
N ALA A 106 -12.94 10.67 -21.51
CA ALA A 106 -13.49 10.85 -20.17
C ALA A 106 -13.34 12.28 -19.64
N VAL A 107 -12.22 12.95 -19.90
CA VAL A 107 -12.03 14.38 -19.55
C VAL A 107 -13.07 15.24 -20.29
N GLY A 108 -13.24 15.03 -21.59
CA GLY A 108 -14.24 15.75 -22.39
C GLY A 108 -15.67 15.46 -21.95
N ALA A 109 -15.99 14.21 -21.61
CA ALA A 109 -17.31 13.84 -21.10
C ALA A 109 -17.61 14.52 -19.75
N ALA A 110 -16.63 14.55 -18.84
CA ALA A 110 -16.79 15.19 -17.54
C ALA A 110 -17.14 16.68 -17.68
N THR A 111 -16.39 17.42 -18.49
CA THR A 111 -16.64 18.86 -18.69
C THR A 111 -17.89 19.13 -19.51
N TYR A 112 -18.19 18.28 -20.49
CA TYR A 112 -19.45 18.36 -21.25
C TYR A 112 -20.67 18.25 -20.33
N PHE A 113 -20.71 17.24 -19.44
CA PHE A 113 -21.83 17.10 -18.51
C PHE A 113 -21.87 18.23 -17.47
N CYS A 114 -20.71 18.73 -17.01
CA CYS A 114 -20.69 19.91 -16.16
C CYS A 114 -21.39 21.10 -16.83
N ASN A 115 -21.04 21.40 -18.07
CA ASN A 115 -21.66 22.48 -18.83
C ASN A 115 -23.16 22.21 -19.09
N GLN A 116 -23.51 20.99 -19.49
CA GLN A 116 -24.90 20.61 -19.80
C GLN A 116 -25.85 20.82 -18.62
N PHE A 117 -25.41 20.50 -17.41
CA PHE A 117 -26.23 20.61 -16.19
C PHE A 117 -25.98 21.91 -15.40
N GLY A 118 -25.26 22.87 -15.97
CA GLY A 118 -25.05 24.19 -15.34
C GLY A 118 -24.15 24.16 -14.11
N PHE A 119 -23.24 23.19 -14.03
CA PHE A 119 -22.21 23.18 -12.98
C PHE A 119 -21.23 24.32 -13.22
N VAL A 120 -20.70 24.89 -12.13
CA VAL A 120 -19.68 25.94 -12.15
C VAL A 120 -18.40 25.44 -11.46
N PRO A 121 -17.21 25.88 -11.89
CA PRO A 121 -15.96 25.51 -11.26
C PRO A 121 -15.90 26.05 -9.84
N VAL A 122 -15.54 25.21 -8.87
CA VAL A 122 -15.47 25.59 -7.46
C VAL A 122 -14.25 25.03 -6.77
N CYS A 123 -13.87 25.63 -5.65
CA CYS A 123 -12.93 25.06 -4.70
C CYS A 123 -13.52 23.77 -4.14
N LYS A 124 -12.77 22.66 -4.25
CA LYS A 124 -13.14 21.36 -3.70
C LYS A 124 -13.60 21.41 -2.24
N TYR A 125 -12.98 22.24 -1.41
CA TYR A 125 -13.24 22.27 0.03
C TYR A 125 -14.36 23.24 0.43
N CYS A 126 -14.32 24.50 -0.03
CA CYS A 126 -15.28 25.52 0.43
C CYS A 126 -16.40 25.82 -0.57
N GLY A 127 -16.30 25.40 -1.83
CA GLY A 127 -17.29 25.73 -2.86
C GLY A 127 -17.20 27.13 -3.45
N ASN A 128 -16.22 27.96 -3.04
CA ASN A 128 -16.01 29.28 -3.64
C ASN A 128 -15.52 29.17 -5.09
N GLN A 129 -15.87 30.14 -5.93
CA GLN A 129 -15.49 30.18 -7.36
C GLN A 129 -14.26 31.05 -7.63
N MET A 130 -13.83 31.87 -6.66
CA MET A 130 -12.70 32.81 -6.83
C MET A 130 -11.36 32.21 -6.41
N ASP A 131 -10.29 32.73 -7.02
CA ASP A 131 -8.88 32.40 -6.74
C ASP A 131 -8.57 30.90 -6.77
N LEU A 132 -9.19 30.18 -7.71
CA LEU A 132 -8.96 28.76 -7.94
C LEU A 132 -7.57 28.55 -8.55
N GLY A 133 -6.87 27.56 -8.01
CA GLY A 133 -5.59 27.07 -8.54
C GLY A 133 -5.42 25.60 -8.21
N PHE A 134 -4.27 25.05 -8.59
CA PHE A 134 -3.90 23.67 -8.30
C PHE A 134 -2.86 23.66 -7.19
N PHE A 135 -3.04 22.80 -6.22
CA PHE A 135 -2.14 22.73 -5.07
C PHE A 135 -1.91 21.26 -4.71
N ALA A 136 -0.66 20.93 -4.39
CA ALA A 136 -0.28 19.63 -3.85
C ALA A 136 -0.21 19.71 -2.33
N ILE A 137 -1.01 18.89 -1.63
CA ILE A 137 -0.96 18.78 -0.16
C ILE A 137 -0.84 17.30 0.19
N GLY A 138 0.20 16.94 0.94
CA GLY A 138 0.38 15.57 1.43
C GLY A 138 0.55 14.52 0.33
N GLY A 139 1.05 14.90 -0.85
CA GLY A 139 1.18 14.00 -2.01
C GLY A 139 0.11 14.18 -3.09
N THR A 140 -1.06 14.71 -2.74
CA THR A 140 -2.19 14.77 -3.66
C THR A 140 -2.37 16.16 -4.27
N VAL A 141 -2.52 16.21 -5.60
CA VAL A 141 -2.91 17.43 -6.33
C VAL A 141 -4.43 17.60 -6.28
N ASP A 142 -4.89 18.79 -5.95
CA ASP A 142 -6.31 19.15 -5.89
C ASP A 142 -6.55 20.57 -6.41
N THR A 143 -7.75 20.80 -6.96
CA THR A 143 -8.25 22.13 -7.32
C THR A 143 -8.86 22.80 -6.08
N MET A 144 -8.31 23.93 -5.65
CA MET A 144 -8.79 24.65 -4.46
C MET A 144 -8.52 26.16 -4.56
N CYS A 145 -9.14 26.94 -3.67
CA CYS A 145 -8.83 28.36 -3.56
C CYS A 145 -7.64 28.64 -2.63
N THR A 146 -7.00 29.79 -2.81
CA THR A 146 -5.84 30.22 -2.00
C THR A 146 -6.12 30.22 -0.49
N GLN A 147 -7.32 30.60 -0.06
CA GLN A 147 -7.68 30.59 1.37
C GLN A 147 -7.71 29.18 1.96
N CYS A 148 -8.30 28.22 1.24
CA CYS A 148 -8.31 26.81 1.64
C CYS A 148 -6.89 26.24 1.64
N PHE A 149 -6.07 26.59 0.65
CA PHE A 149 -4.68 26.20 0.61
C PHE A 149 -3.91 26.70 1.83
N ASN A 150 -3.97 28.00 2.15
CA ASN A 150 -3.26 28.57 3.31
C ASN A 150 -3.70 27.93 4.62
N LYS A 151 -5.01 27.68 4.80
CA LYS A 151 -5.53 26.97 5.96
C LYS A 151 -4.97 25.55 6.06
N LYS A 152 -4.99 24.80 4.95
CA LYS A 152 -4.45 23.44 4.91
C LYS A 152 -2.94 23.40 5.09
N GLN A 153 -2.20 24.33 4.50
CA GLN A 153 -0.75 24.46 4.69
C GLN A 153 -0.41 24.70 6.18
N ALA A 154 -1.14 25.58 6.86
CA ALA A 154 -0.98 25.81 8.29
C ALA A 154 -1.36 24.57 9.15
N GLU A 155 -2.43 23.87 8.80
CA GLU A 155 -2.80 22.60 9.45
C GLU A 155 -1.68 21.56 9.28
N THR A 156 -1.16 21.39 8.06
CA THR A 156 -0.08 20.47 7.73
C THR A 156 1.22 20.84 8.45
N SER A 157 1.59 22.11 8.54
CA SER A 157 2.78 22.54 9.28
C SER A 157 2.64 22.30 10.78
N ASN A 158 1.46 22.54 11.35
CA ASN A 158 1.18 22.26 12.76
C ASN A 158 1.25 20.75 13.06
N MET A 159 0.72 19.91 12.17
CA MET A 159 0.86 18.46 12.28
C MET A 159 2.33 18.01 12.16
N ALA A 160 3.11 18.62 11.27
CA ALA A 160 4.53 18.34 11.12
C ALA A 160 5.31 18.66 12.41
N MET A 161 5.05 19.83 13.01
CA MET A 161 5.64 20.23 14.28
C MET A 161 5.23 19.29 15.42
N THR A 162 3.95 18.92 15.49
CA THR A 162 3.44 18.00 16.51
C THR A 162 4.08 16.61 16.39
N GLU A 163 4.23 16.08 15.17
CA GLU A 163 4.86 14.77 14.94
C GLU A 163 6.38 14.81 15.17
N ALA A 164 7.04 15.91 14.82
CA ALA A 164 8.46 16.13 15.14
C ALA A 164 8.70 16.13 16.66
N ASN A 165 7.82 16.78 17.41
CA ASN A 165 7.90 16.87 18.88
C ASN A 165 7.41 15.60 19.59
N LYS A 166 6.71 14.69 18.90
CA LYS A 166 6.25 13.42 19.50
C LYS A 166 7.46 12.58 19.87
N GLN A 167 7.67 12.34 21.15
CA GLN A 167 8.76 11.48 21.61
C GLN A 167 8.49 10.03 21.21
N PHE A 168 9.52 9.33 20.74
CA PHE A 168 9.44 7.90 20.47
C PHE A 168 9.71 7.15 21.77
N ASN A 169 8.72 6.39 22.25
CA ASN A 169 8.90 5.53 23.41
C ASN A 169 9.56 4.22 22.95
N LEU A 170 10.89 4.20 22.94
CA LEU A 170 11.67 3.05 22.47
C LEU A 170 11.34 1.76 23.23
N PRO A 171 11.29 1.72 24.58
CA PRO A 171 10.91 0.52 25.31
C PRO A 171 9.54 -0.04 24.91
N MET A 172 8.51 0.81 24.82
CA MET A 172 7.19 0.37 24.39
C MET A 172 7.15 -0.03 22.91
N GLY A 173 7.97 0.61 22.08
CA GLY A 173 8.15 0.22 20.68
C GLY A 173 8.75 -1.17 20.52
N ILE A 174 9.82 -1.48 21.28
CA ILE A 174 10.44 -2.82 21.29
C ILE A 174 9.45 -3.87 21.78
N LEU A 175 8.72 -3.59 22.87
CA LEU A 175 7.67 -4.48 23.36
C LEU A 175 6.62 -4.76 22.28
N GLY A 176 6.18 -3.72 21.56
CA GLY A 176 5.27 -3.85 20.43
C GLY A 176 5.86 -4.69 19.29
N ALA A 177 7.12 -4.48 18.92
CA ALA A 177 7.79 -5.27 17.89
C ALA A 177 7.87 -6.75 18.23
N VAL A 178 8.20 -7.08 19.49
CA VAL A 178 8.27 -8.48 19.97
C VAL A 178 6.89 -9.12 19.95
N LEU A 179 5.87 -8.44 20.51
CA LEU A 179 4.48 -8.95 20.49
C LEU A 179 3.97 -9.16 19.06
N GLY A 180 4.26 -8.22 18.16
CA GLY A 180 3.89 -8.33 16.75
C GLY A 180 4.59 -9.50 16.06
N ALA A 181 5.88 -9.67 16.30
CA ALA A 181 6.63 -10.81 15.76
C ALA A 181 6.10 -12.14 16.29
N LEU A 182 5.78 -12.23 17.59
CA LEU A 182 5.19 -13.42 18.21
C LEU A 182 3.85 -13.81 17.56
N ILE A 183 2.97 -12.84 17.29
CA ILE A 183 1.71 -13.09 16.57
C ILE A 183 1.99 -13.71 15.20
N GLY A 184 2.94 -13.15 14.44
CA GLY A 184 3.33 -13.71 13.14
C GLY A 184 3.97 -15.11 13.25
N GLY A 185 4.78 -15.36 14.27
CA GLY A 185 5.39 -16.66 14.52
C GLY A 185 4.36 -17.73 14.89
N ILE A 186 3.31 -17.37 15.64
CA ILE A 186 2.20 -18.28 15.91
C ILE A 186 1.46 -18.64 14.61
N VAL A 187 1.20 -17.65 13.74
CA VAL A 187 0.60 -17.91 12.43
C VAL A 187 1.46 -18.87 11.61
N TRP A 188 2.79 -18.67 11.59
CA TRP A 188 3.74 -19.57 10.94
C TRP A 188 3.62 -21.01 11.44
N ILE A 189 3.67 -21.21 12.76
CA ILE A 189 3.57 -22.54 13.36
C ILE A 189 2.25 -23.20 12.98
N ILE A 190 1.13 -22.49 13.05
CA ILE A 190 -0.18 -23.03 12.69
C ILE A 190 -0.22 -23.44 11.21
N THR A 191 0.24 -22.57 10.30
CA THR A 191 0.25 -22.89 8.87
C THR A 191 1.15 -24.07 8.53
N TYR A 192 2.28 -24.19 9.23
CA TYR A 192 3.20 -25.33 9.10
C TYR A 192 2.50 -26.64 9.46
N GLN A 193 1.83 -26.68 10.62
CA GLN A 193 1.14 -27.90 11.08
C GLN A 193 -0.05 -28.29 10.18
N LEU A 194 -0.63 -27.33 9.45
CA LEU A 194 -1.71 -27.58 8.48
C LEU A 194 -1.20 -28.02 7.10
N GLY A 195 0.12 -28.04 6.87
CA GLY A 195 0.71 -28.37 5.57
C GLY A 195 0.48 -27.31 4.48
N PHE A 196 0.20 -26.06 4.87
CA PHE A 196 0.07 -24.95 3.91
C PHE A 196 1.43 -24.36 3.54
N LEU A 197 1.55 -23.85 2.31
CA LEU A 197 2.75 -23.17 1.84
C LEU A 197 3.05 -21.93 2.70
N LEU A 198 4.27 -21.87 3.26
CA LEU A 198 4.75 -20.81 4.17
C LEU A 198 5.18 -19.52 3.44
N PHE A 199 4.70 -19.32 2.21
CA PHE A 199 5.17 -18.23 1.35
C PHE A 199 4.85 -16.82 1.89
N ILE A 200 3.85 -16.67 2.77
CA ILE A 200 3.37 -15.35 3.22
C ILE A 200 3.71 -15.07 4.70
N THR A 201 4.10 -16.10 5.45
CA THR A 201 4.26 -16.02 6.91
C THR A 201 5.40 -15.09 7.34
N GLY A 202 6.51 -15.06 6.60
CA GLY A 202 7.60 -14.11 6.83
C GLY A 202 7.16 -12.65 6.68
N ALA A 203 6.30 -12.36 5.69
CA ALA A 203 5.71 -11.03 5.53
C ALA A 203 4.77 -10.64 6.68
N ILE A 204 3.99 -11.59 7.20
CA ILE A 204 3.10 -11.37 8.36
C ILE A 204 3.92 -10.99 9.61
N ILE A 205 5.02 -11.69 9.87
CA ILE A 205 5.94 -11.39 10.99
C ILE A 205 6.47 -9.95 10.89
N VAL A 206 6.91 -9.51 9.71
CA VAL A 206 7.38 -8.12 9.48
C VAL A 206 6.25 -7.12 9.69
N PHE A 207 5.09 -7.36 9.08
CA PHE A 207 3.95 -6.46 9.14
C PHE A 207 3.46 -6.24 10.58
N CYS A 208 3.22 -7.33 11.31
CA CYS A 208 2.76 -7.24 12.70
C CYS A 208 3.78 -6.58 13.61
N SER A 209 5.08 -6.88 13.45
CA SER A 209 6.14 -6.27 14.24
C SER A 209 6.23 -4.76 14.01
N CYS A 210 6.26 -4.31 12.75
CA CYS A 210 6.34 -2.89 12.42
C CYS A 210 5.09 -2.11 12.87
N MET A 211 3.89 -2.70 12.71
CA MET A 211 2.63 -2.06 13.10
C MET A 211 2.49 -1.91 14.61
N LEU A 212 2.79 -2.96 15.38
CA LEU A 212 2.70 -2.88 16.85
C LEU A 212 3.80 -1.98 17.42
N LEU A 213 5.00 -1.95 16.84
CA LEU A 213 6.03 -0.97 17.20
C LEU A 213 5.55 0.46 16.96
N LYS A 214 4.99 0.77 15.79
CA LYS A 214 4.47 2.10 15.47
C LYS A 214 3.36 2.51 16.44
N LYS A 215 2.46 1.57 16.78
CA LYS A 215 1.32 1.79 17.68
C LYS A 215 1.76 2.02 19.13
N MET A 216 2.63 1.17 19.67
CA MET A 216 3.05 1.23 21.08
C MET A 216 4.19 2.23 21.33
N GLY A 217 5.13 2.36 20.39
CA GLY A 217 6.20 3.37 20.44
C GLY A 217 5.74 4.77 20.05
N GLY A 218 4.51 4.91 19.54
CA GLY A 218 3.85 6.17 19.19
C GLY A 218 4.21 6.74 17.82
N LYS A 219 5.36 6.39 17.26
CA LYS A 219 5.76 6.71 15.88
C LYS A 219 6.70 5.65 15.33
N LEU A 220 6.82 5.58 14.01
CA LEU A 220 7.85 4.76 13.36
C LEU A 220 9.08 5.65 13.10
N THR A 221 10.20 5.31 13.72
CA THR A 221 11.51 5.96 13.46
C THR A 221 12.37 5.05 12.61
N VAL A 222 13.43 5.58 11.99
CA VAL A 222 14.42 4.75 11.26
C VAL A 222 14.99 3.68 12.19
N GLY A 223 15.38 4.07 13.42
CA GLY A 223 15.86 3.12 14.43
C GLY A 223 14.80 2.08 14.76
N GLY A 224 13.56 2.49 15.02
CA GLY A 224 12.45 1.57 15.29
C GLY A 224 12.17 0.59 14.15
N LEU A 225 12.21 1.05 12.90
CA LEU A 225 12.04 0.19 11.72
C LEU A 225 13.16 -0.86 11.63
N ILE A 226 14.42 -0.46 11.81
CA ILE A 226 15.56 -1.40 11.82
C ILE A 226 15.38 -2.40 12.97
N THR A 227 15.02 -1.94 14.16
CA THR A 227 14.79 -2.81 15.33
C THR A 227 13.68 -3.83 15.08
N SER A 228 12.53 -3.43 14.52
CA SER A 228 11.47 -4.38 14.18
C SER A 228 11.92 -5.38 13.12
N LEU A 229 12.68 -4.95 12.10
CA LEU A 229 13.18 -5.86 11.07
C LEU A 229 14.14 -6.91 11.64
N VAL A 230 15.03 -6.53 12.56
CA VAL A 230 15.93 -7.46 13.25
C VAL A 230 15.15 -8.45 14.11
N ILE A 231 14.18 -7.97 14.90
CA ILE A 231 13.32 -8.83 15.74
C ILE A 231 12.53 -9.82 14.87
N SER A 232 11.93 -9.34 13.78
CA SER A 232 11.21 -10.17 12.82
C SER A 232 12.11 -11.22 12.18
N LEU A 233 13.36 -10.89 11.83
CA LEU A 233 14.31 -11.84 11.25
C LEU A 233 14.61 -12.97 12.24
N VAL A 234 14.94 -12.64 13.49
CA VAL A 234 15.16 -13.63 14.54
C VAL A 234 13.92 -14.51 14.73
N MET A 235 12.72 -13.92 14.69
CA MET A 235 11.47 -14.65 14.83
C MET A 235 11.19 -15.61 13.67
N VAL A 236 11.59 -15.29 12.44
CA VAL A 236 11.47 -16.24 11.30
C VAL A 236 12.23 -17.53 11.60
N PHE A 237 13.48 -17.42 12.07
CA PHE A 237 14.28 -18.60 12.44
C PHE A 237 13.70 -19.34 13.66
N ALA A 238 13.25 -18.60 14.68
CA ALA A 238 12.66 -19.20 15.87
C ALA A 238 11.34 -19.92 15.55
N ALA A 239 10.49 -19.35 14.71
CA ALA A 239 9.20 -19.91 14.32
C ALA A 239 9.39 -21.22 13.54
N GLU A 240 10.33 -21.25 12.58
CA GLU A 240 10.65 -22.47 11.84
C GLU A 240 11.20 -23.56 12.77
N TYR A 241 12.19 -23.23 13.60
CA TYR A 241 12.77 -24.18 14.56
C TYR A 241 11.69 -24.79 15.47
N LEU A 242 10.78 -23.96 15.98
CA LEU A 242 9.66 -24.43 16.81
C LEU A 242 8.65 -25.26 16.00
N ALA A 243 8.31 -24.84 14.78
CA ALA A 243 7.35 -25.54 13.93
C ALA A 243 7.83 -26.96 13.58
N VAL A 244 9.08 -27.09 13.16
CA VAL A 244 9.71 -28.39 12.85
C VAL A 244 9.82 -29.24 14.10
N GLY A 245 10.25 -28.67 15.23
CA GLY A 245 10.35 -29.41 16.49
C GLY A 245 9.00 -29.95 16.97
N ILE A 246 7.94 -29.15 16.82
CA ILE A 246 6.56 -29.60 17.08
C ILE A 246 6.15 -30.70 16.10
N SER A 247 6.47 -30.56 14.81
CA SER A 247 6.16 -31.59 13.80
C SER A 247 6.84 -32.93 14.08
N LEU A 248 8.11 -32.90 14.50
CA LEU A 248 8.85 -34.10 14.91
C LEU A 248 8.25 -34.74 16.16
N PHE A 249 7.71 -33.94 17.07
CA PHE A 249 7.00 -34.45 18.24
C PHE A 249 5.64 -35.06 17.87
N THR A 250 4.85 -34.41 17.03
CA THR A 250 3.50 -34.88 16.68
C THR A 250 3.50 -36.06 15.72
N GLN A 251 4.38 -36.06 14.70
CA GLN A 251 4.46 -37.11 13.68
C GLN A 251 5.48 -38.20 14.06
N GLY A 252 6.67 -37.79 14.51
CA GLY A 252 7.72 -38.72 14.97
C GLY A 252 7.45 -39.31 16.35
N GLY A 253 6.69 -38.63 17.22
CA GLY A 253 6.29 -39.17 18.53
C GLY A 253 5.33 -40.36 18.42
N SER A 254 4.45 -40.40 17.41
CA SER A 254 3.57 -41.55 17.18
C SER A 254 4.28 -42.78 16.62
N GLU A 255 5.36 -42.60 15.86
CA GLU A 255 6.09 -43.70 15.21
C GLU A 255 7.33 -44.16 15.98
N LEU A 256 8.04 -43.23 16.62
CA LEU A 256 9.30 -43.47 17.35
C LEU A 256 9.18 -43.32 18.88
N MET A 257 7.99 -43.01 19.43
CA MET A 257 7.76 -42.74 20.86
C MET A 257 8.69 -41.67 21.47
N LEU A 258 9.03 -40.64 20.67
CA LEU A 258 9.85 -39.52 21.13
C LEU A 258 9.11 -38.65 22.14
N SER A 259 9.77 -38.31 23.25
CA SER A 259 9.30 -37.25 24.14
C SER A 259 9.51 -35.87 23.48
N PHE A 260 8.74 -34.86 23.93
CA PHE A 260 8.91 -33.48 23.45
C PHE A 260 10.37 -33.01 23.51
N GLY A 261 11.08 -33.31 24.60
CA GLY A 261 12.49 -32.95 24.76
C GLY A 261 13.40 -33.69 23.77
N ASP A 262 13.11 -34.96 23.47
CA ASP A 262 13.94 -35.76 22.55
C ASP A 262 13.72 -35.35 21.09
N SER A 263 12.52 -34.90 20.72
CA SER A 263 12.26 -34.30 19.39
C SER A 263 13.14 -33.08 19.13
N PHE A 264 13.31 -32.19 20.11
CA PHE A 264 14.19 -31.02 19.97
C PHE A 264 15.69 -31.37 20.05
N LYS A 265 16.08 -32.41 20.81
CA LYS A 265 17.46 -32.93 20.75
C LYS A 265 17.78 -33.49 19.38
N LEU A 266 16.86 -34.26 18.80
CA LEU A 266 16.99 -34.80 17.46
C LEU A 266 17.09 -33.68 16.43
N LEU A 267 16.22 -32.66 16.52
CA LEU A 267 16.30 -31.48 15.64
C LEU A 267 17.65 -30.77 15.73
N ASN A 268 18.18 -30.57 16.95
CA ASN A 268 19.50 -29.98 17.13
C ASN A 268 20.62 -30.84 16.52
N MET A 269 20.55 -32.16 16.70
CA MET A 269 21.50 -33.07 16.08
C MET A 269 21.42 -32.97 14.54
N LEU A 270 20.21 -32.94 13.98
CA LEU A 270 20.03 -32.80 12.53
C LEU A 270 20.55 -31.47 11.99
N LEU A 271 20.32 -30.36 12.70
CA LEU A 271 20.71 -29.03 12.26
C LEU A 271 22.20 -28.74 12.41
N PHE A 272 22.81 -29.20 13.50
CA PHE A 272 24.15 -28.77 13.90
C PHE A 272 25.21 -29.88 13.86
N ASP A 273 24.81 -31.15 13.79
CA ASP A 273 25.74 -32.29 13.72
C ASP A 273 25.84 -32.85 12.28
N ASN A 274 27.01 -32.66 11.67
CA ASN A 274 27.28 -33.12 10.32
C ASN A 274 27.58 -34.62 10.24
N SER A 275 27.82 -35.30 11.36
CA SER A 275 28.09 -36.75 11.39
C SER A 275 26.88 -37.58 10.92
N LEU A 276 25.67 -37.02 11.02
CA LEU A 276 24.43 -37.63 10.52
C LEU A 276 24.27 -37.56 9.00
N ASN A 277 25.18 -36.90 8.27
CA ASN A 277 25.14 -36.91 6.81
C ASN A 277 25.72 -38.20 6.22
N ASP A 278 26.44 -39.00 7.03
CA ASP A 278 27.17 -40.22 6.62
C ASP A 278 26.51 -41.54 7.07
N VAL A 279 25.28 -41.50 7.61
CA VAL A 279 24.53 -42.70 8.07
C VAL A 279 23.93 -43.48 6.87
N GLY A 280 23.70 -44.78 7.01
CA GLY A 280 23.31 -45.71 5.93
C GLY A 280 22.11 -45.28 5.06
N TYR A 281 22.09 -45.79 3.82
CA TYR A 281 21.26 -45.33 2.69
C TYR A 281 19.77 -45.00 2.99
N GLY A 282 19.07 -45.78 3.83
CA GLY A 282 17.64 -45.55 4.14
C GLY A 282 17.36 -44.48 5.19
N MET A 283 18.24 -44.30 6.18
CA MET A 283 18.12 -43.24 7.18
C MET A 283 18.64 -41.90 6.63
N SER A 284 19.59 -41.97 5.68
CA SER A 284 20.08 -40.81 4.92
C SER A 284 18.98 -40.12 4.10
N SER A 285 18.06 -40.87 3.48
CA SER A 285 17.01 -40.26 2.62
C SER A 285 15.98 -39.47 3.42
N ALA A 286 15.45 -40.01 4.51
CA ALA A 286 14.48 -39.31 5.37
C ALA A 286 15.09 -38.05 6.02
N ILE A 287 16.34 -38.15 6.48
CA ILE A 287 17.09 -37.00 7.02
C ILE A 287 17.28 -35.93 5.94
N LYS A 288 17.60 -36.35 4.70
CA LYS A 288 17.80 -35.45 3.58
C LYS A 288 16.51 -34.75 3.16
N GLU A 289 15.39 -35.48 3.12
CA GLU A 289 14.05 -34.93 2.81
C GLU A 289 13.59 -33.92 3.86
N LEU A 290 13.79 -34.22 5.15
CA LEU A 290 13.49 -33.29 6.23
C LEU A 290 14.35 -32.03 6.15
N LYS A 291 15.67 -32.18 5.97
CA LYS A 291 16.60 -31.04 5.80
C LYS A 291 16.26 -30.20 4.57
N SER A 292 15.87 -30.83 3.45
CA SER A 292 15.46 -30.09 2.26
C SER A 292 14.15 -29.35 2.48
N GLY A 293 13.16 -29.97 3.14
CA GLY A 293 11.90 -29.30 3.47
C GLY A 293 12.10 -28.07 4.34
N MET A 294 12.87 -28.21 5.43
CA MET A 294 13.23 -27.09 6.30
C MET A 294 13.97 -25.97 5.55
N ALA A 295 14.87 -26.33 4.62
CA ALA A 295 15.60 -25.36 3.83
C ALA A 295 14.66 -24.61 2.86
N GLU A 296 13.73 -25.32 2.21
CA GLU A 296 12.73 -24.73 1.31
C GLU A 296 11.81 -23.77 2.07
N ASP A 297 11.26 -24.22 3.20
CA ASP A 297 10.39 -23.44 4.08
C ASP A 297 11.06 -22.16 4.56
N MET A 298 12.32 -22.28 5.01
CA MET A 298 13.15 -21.14 5.39
C MET A 298 13.40 -20.19 4.21
N ILE A 299 13.69 -20.71 3.01
CA ILE A 299 13.94 -19.88 1.81
C ILE A 299 12.69 -19.07 1.46
N TYR A 300 11.51 -19.68 1.39
CA TYR A 300 10.25 -18.97 1.10
C TYR A 300 9.93 -17.94 2.17
N GLY A 301 10.14 -18.30 3.43
CA GLY A 301 10.09 -17.41 4.57
C GLY A 301 10.94 -16.16 4.43
N LEU A 302 12.22 -16.34 4.13
CA LEU A 302 13.18 -15.24 3.98
C LEU A 302 12.89 -14.39 2.75
N ILE A 303 12.47 -14.98 1.64
CA ILE A 303 12.05 -14.23 0.44
C ILE A 303 10.88 -13.30 0.81
N SER A 304 9.84 -13.82 1.45
CA SER A 304 8.67 -13.03 1.84
C SER A 304 8.99 -11.96 2.88
N TYR A 305 9.88 -12.27 3.83
CA TYR A 305 10.45 -11.31 4.77
C TYR A 305 11.16 -10.16 4.04
N VAL A 306 12.06 -10.46 3.09
CA VAL A 306 12.83 -9.45 2.35
C VAL A 306 11.90 -8.56 1.53
N VAL A 307 10.93 -9.16 0.83
CA VAL A 307 9.93 -8.40 0.07
C VAL A 307 9.16 -7.45 0.99
N ALA A 308 8.66 -7.93 2.13
CA ALA A 308 7.95 -7.10 3.09
C ALA A 308 8.85 -5.99 3.68
N ALA A 309 10.09 -6.31 4.03
CA ALA A 309 11.06 -5.34 4.56
C ALA A 309 11.33 -4.21 3.56
N VAL A 310 11.56 -4.54 2.29
CA VAL A 310 11.78 -3.56 1.22
C VAL A 310 10.55 -2.67 1.04
N LEU A 311 9.34 -3.25 1.01
CA LEU A 311 8.10 -2.48 0.91
C LEU A 311 7.95 -1.50 2.08
N PHE A 312 8.18 -1.94 3.32
CA PHE A 312 8.11 -1.07 4.49
C PHE A 312 9.16 0.06 4.46
N ILE A 313 10.38 -0.21 3.98
CA ILE A 313 11.43 0.81 3.84
C ILE A 313 11.03 1.85 2.77
N VAL A 314 10.53 1.39 1.63
CA VAL A 314 10.08 2.25 0.52
C VAL A 314 8.91 3.12 0.97
N ASP A 315 7.92 2.52 1.64
CA ASP A 315 6.74 3.24 2.14
C ASP A 315 7.12 4.25 3.23
N TYR A 316 8.02 3.88 4.14
CA TYR A 316 8.55 4.81 5.13
C TYR A 316 9.26 6.01 4.49
N ALA A 317 10.11 5.76 3.48
CA ALA A 317 10.82 6.81 2.76
C ALA A 317 9.86 7.73 1.98
N LYS A 318 8.82 7.16 1.34
CA LYS A 318 7.78 7.91 0.64
C LYS A 318 6.97 8.77 1.61
N GLU A 319 6.42 8.17 2.67
CA GLU A 319 5.64 8.87 3.69
C GLU A 319 6.43 10.08 4.21
N LYS A 320 7.72 9.92 4.53
CA LYS A 320 8.54 11.02 5.05
C LYS A 320 8.78 12.16 4.06
N LYS A 321 8.81 11.89 2.75
CA LYS A 321 9.06 12.92 1.72
C LYS A 321 7.86 13.82 1.49
N VAL A 322 6.65 13.25 1.44
CA VAL A 322 5.47 13.97 0.92
C VAL A 322 4.44 14.36 1.97
N LYS A 323 4.44 13.73 3.15
CA LYS A 323 3.39 13.85 4.18
C LYS A 323 3.09 15.28 4.63
N TYR A 324 4.09 16.17 4.59
CA TYR A 324 3.93 17.57 5.01
C TYR A 324 4.20 18.61 3.93
N GLN A 325 4.33 18.18 2.67
CA GLN A 325 4.51 19.13 1.58
C GLN A 325 3.18 19.79 1.23
N ALA A 326 3.22 21.12 1.11
CA ALA A 326 2.13 21.96 0.63
C ALA A 326 2.70 22.92 -0.41
N ILE A 327 2.38 22.69 -1.68
CA ILE A 327 2.99 23.38 -2.84
C ILE A 327 1.88 23.92 -3.73
N ARG A 328 2.00 25.18 -4.15
CA ARG A 328 1.17 25.74 -5.23
C ARG A 328 1.73 25.28 -6.58
N LEU A 329 0.84 24.79 -7.45
CA LEU A 329 1.15 24.31 -8.79
C LEU A 329 0.50 25.26 -9.81
N GLY A 330 1.29 26.21 -10.33
CA GLY A 330 0.80 27.22 -11.27
C GLY A 330 0.06 28.38 -10.62
#